data_AF-A0A4Y2UJB0-F1
#
_entry.id   AF-A0A4Y2UJB0-F1
#
_cell.length_a   1.000
_cell.length_b   1.000
_cell.length_c   1.000
_cell.angle_alpha   90.00
_cell.angle_beta   90.00
_cell.angle_gamma   90.00
#
_symmetry.space_group_name_H-M   'P 1'
#
loop_
_entity.id
_entity.type
_entity.pdbx_description
1 polymer ?
#
loop_
_entity_poly.entity_id
_entity_poly.type
_entity_poly.pdbx_seq_one_letter_code
_entity_poly.pdbx_strand_id
1 'polypeptide(L)'
;MEAMLIKNDKFKYLSELPPPPEPKEAYDSWKIEDSKTKADLILCIQPSELKLVKNCLTAKDMLEKLESTYQSKRPARKANLLKGLLQLKMETASDVRYHIRKSFDIIGKLQDLDIVIDEDLTSVMLLYSLPTNFETFRVAIESSDELPELDTLRIKIIDEWQS
;
A
#
# COMPACT_ATOMS: atom_id res chain seq x y z
N MET A 1 4.51 -12.57 2.77
CA MET A 1 5.69 -13.30 2.28
C MET A 1 6.76 -13.36 3.37
N GLU A 2 7.19 -12.21 3.90
CA GLU A 2 8.19 -12.10 4.97
C GLU A 2 7.88 -12.96 6.22
N ALA A 3 6.66 -12.87 6.77
CA ALA A 3 6.25 -13.67 7.93
C ALA A 3 6.31 -15.21 7.70
N MET A 4 6.07 -15.68 6.48
CA MET A 4 6.17 -17.13 6.15
C MET A 4 7.62 -17.60 6.09
N LEU A 5 8.52 -16.76 5.60
CA LEU A 5 9.95 -17.07 5.46
C LEU A 5 10.67 -16.99 6.81
N ILE A 6 10.26 -16.05 7.67
CA ILE A 6 10.71 -15.96 9.07
C ILE A 6 10.27 -17.20 9.84
N LYS A 7 9.00 -17.60 9.73
CA LYS A 7 8.47 -18.80 10.39
C LYS A 7 9.21 -20.10 10.00
N ASN A 8 9.76 -20.14 8.78
CA ASN A 8 10.45 -21.32 8.25
C ASN A 8 11.99 -21.24 8.39
N ASP A 9 12.54 -20.24 9.10
CA ASP A 9 14.00 -19.99 9.22
C ASP A 9 14.74 -19.83 7.88
N LYS A 10 14.02 -19.44 6.83
CA LYS A 10 14.53 -19.30 5.45
C LYS A 10 14.90 -17.87 5.06
N PHE A 11 14.58 -16.89 5.90
CA PHE A 11 14.82 -15.47 5.62
C PHE A 11 16.31 -15.16 5.37
N LYS A 12 17.23 -15.87 6.03
CA LYS A 12 18.69 -15.71 5.84
C LYS A 12 19.14 -15.91 4.39
N TYR A 13 18.50 -16.82 3.63
CA TYR A 13 18.85 -17.09 2.24
C TYR A 13 18.43 -15.97 1.27
N LEU A 14 17.65 -14.99 1.74
CA LEU A 14 17.27 -13.80 0.99
C LEU A 14 18.18 -12.61 1.28
N SER A 15 18.86 -12.63 2.42
CA SER A 15 19.73 -11.54 2.87
C SER A 15 21.20 -11.83 2.60
N GLU A 16 21.63 -13.07 2.84
CA GLU A 16 23.04 -13.48 2.78
C GLU A 16 23.50 -13.75 1.34
N LEU A 17 24.79 -13.51 1.10
CA LEU A 17 25.44 -13.91 -0.15
C LEU A 17 25.68 -15.43 -0.15
N PRO A 18 25.65 -16.09 -1.32
CA PRO A 18 25.99 -17.51 -1.41
C PRO A 18 27.38 -17.76 -0.80
N PRO A 19 27.55 -18.83 -0.01
CA PRO A 19 28.85 -19.18 0.54
C PRO A 19 29.85 -19.51 -0.60
N PRO A 20 31.16 -19.37 -0.36
CA PRO A 20 32.18 -19.80 -1.30
C PRO A 20 31.99 -21.29 -1.66
N PRO A 21 32.37 -21.71 -2.87
CA PRO A 21 32.23 -23.11 -3.31
C PRO A 21 33.07 -24.12 -2.50
N GLU A 22 33.95 -23.62 -1.63
CA GLU A 22 34.70 -24.40 -0.65
C GLU A 22 34.36 -23.90 0.77
N PRO A 23 34.01 -24.79 1.71
CA PRO A 23 33.86 -26.24 1.59
C PRO A 23 32.57 -26.67 0.86
N LYS A 24 32.69 -27.70 0.00
CA LYS A 24 31.65 -28.18 -0.92
C LYS A 24 30.36 -28.62 -0.23
N GLU A 25 30.47 -29.20 0.96
CA GLU A 25 29.34 -29.65 1.79
C GLU A 25 28.44 -28.49 2.23
N ALA A 26 29.05 -27.37 2.63
CA ALA A 26 28.33 -26.16 3.02
C ALA A 26 27.64 -25.52 1.81
N TYR A 27 28.30 -25.53 0.65
CA TYR A 27 27.74 -25.03 -0.61
C TYR A 27 26.55 -25.86 -1.10
N ASP A 28 26.67 -27.19 -1.07
CA ASP A 28 25.59 -28.09 -1.49
C ASP A 28 24.38 -28.01 -0.54
N SER A 29 24.62 -27.91 0.77
CA SER A 29 23.55 -27.69 1.76
C SER A 29 22.84 -26.35 1.54
N TRP A 30 23.59 -25.27 1.32
CA TRP A 30 23.03 -23.96 1.02
C TRP A 30 22.18 -23.99 -0.25
N LYS A 31 22.64 -24.66 -1.31
CA LYS A 31 21.91 -24.76 -2.58
C LYS A 31 20.56 -25.47 -2.44
N ILE A 32 20.47 -26.49 -1.60
CA ILE A 32 19.21 -27.19 -1.30
C ILE A 32 18.23 -26.23 -0.62
N GLU A 33 18.69 -25.47 0.36
CA GLU A 33 17.85 -24.54 1.10
C GLU A 33 17.46 -23.29 0.29
N ASP A 34 18.37 -22.77 -0.55
CA ASP A 34 18.05 -21.73 -1.54
C ASP A 34 16.97 -22.23 -2.49
N SER A 35 17.07 -23.46 -3.02
CA SER A 35 16.05 -24.03 -3.90
C SER A 35 14.69 -24.19 -3.20
N LYS A 36 14.66 -24.57 -1.92
CA LYS A 36 13.42 -24.62 -1.12
C LYS A 36 12.85 -23.22 -0.91
N THR A 37 13.70 -22.23 -0.68
CA THR A 37 13.29 -20.83 -0.51
C THR A 37 12.73 -20.27 -1.82
N LYS A 38 13.31 -20.60 -2.97
CA LYS A 38 12.76 -20.27 -4.30
C LYS A 38 11.37 -20.87 -4.50
N ALA A 39 11.18 -22.14 -4.13
CA ALA A 39 9.88 -22.78 -4.23
C ALA A 39 8.83 -22.08 -3.34
N ASP A 40 9.19 -21.75 -2.10
CA ASP A 40 8.31 -21.00 -1.19
C ASP A 40 7.95 -19.61 -1.75
N LEU A 41 8.91 -18.90 -2.35
CA LEU A 41 8.67 -17.63 -3.02
C LEU A 41 7.71 -17.79 -4.21
N ILE A 42 7.91 -18.82 -5.03
CA ILE A 42 7.02 -19.15 -6.16
C ILE A 42 5.60 -19.43 -5.69
N LEU A 43 5.43 -20.13 -4.56
CA LEU A 43 4.12 -20.41 -3.96
C LEU A 43 3.44 -19.15 -3.40
N CYS A 44 4.21 -18.12 -3.06
CA CYS A 44 3.69 -16.86 -2.52
C CYS A 44 3.31 -15.83 -3.59
N ILE A 45 3.65 -16.06 -4.86
CA ILE A 45 3.35 -15.14 -5.97
C ILE A 45 2.22 -15.65 -6.87
N GLN A 46 1.56 -14.73 -7.57
CA GLN A 46 0.50 -15.10 -8.51
C GLN A 46 1.08 -15.80 -9.75
N PRO A 47 0.37 -16.78 -10.36
CA PRO A 47 0.84 -17.48 -11.56
C PRO A 47 1.20 -16.57 -12.74
N SER A 48 0.55 -15.41 -12.86
CA SER A 48 0.83 -14.37 -13.86
C SER A 48 2.25 -13.80 -13.75
N GLU A 49 2.84 -13.82 -12.56
CA GLU A 49 4.13 -13.20 -12.23
C GLU A 49 5.30 -14.18 -12.32
N LEU A 50 5.04 -15.47 -12.56
CA LEU A 50 6.06 -16.51 -12.73
C LEU A 50 7.05 -16.20 -13.85
N LYS A 51 6.60 -15.48 -14.88
CA LYS A 51 7.46 -15.05 -16.00
C LYS A 51 8.58 -14.10 -15.56
N LEU A 52 8.38 -13.33 -14.48
CA LEU A 52 9.37 -12.39 -13.96
C LEU A 52 10.54 -13.08 -13.28
N VAL A 53 10.27 -14.22 -12.63
CA VAL A 53 11.23 -14.93 -11.77
C VAL A 53 11.86 -16.16 -12.43
N LYS A 54 11.39 -16.55 -13.63
CA LYS A 54 11.82 -17.77 -14.33
C LYS A 54 13.34 -17.84 -14.59
N ASN A 55 13.99 -16.69 -14.75
CA ASN A 55 15.42 -16.61 -15.08
C ASN A 55 16.32 -16.29 -13.87
N CYS A 56 15.75 -16.20 -12.67
CA CYS A 56 16.52 -15.89 -11.46
C CYS A 56 17.27 -17.13 -10.95
N LEU A 57 18.55 -16.95 -10.63
CA LEU A 57 19.44 -18.04 -10.24
C LEU A 57 19.27 -18.38 -8.75
N THR A 58 19.20 -17.37 -7.89
CA THR A 58 19.03 -17.53 -6.43
C THR A 58 17.67 -17.04 -5.94
N ALA A 59 17.28 -17.41 -4.72
CA ALA A 59 16.11 -16.86 -4.05
C ALA A 59 16.25 -15.34 -3.82
N LYS A 60 17.47 -14.89 -3.54
CA LYS A 60 17.81 -13.47 -3.44
C LYS A 60 17.56 -12.72 -4.74
N ASP A 61 18.06 -13.23 -5.88
CA ASP A 61 17.82 -12.60 -7.19
C ASP A 61 16.32 -12.54 -7.53
N MET A 62 15.56 -13.56 -7.13
CA MET A 62 14.09 -13.55 -7.29
C MET A 62 13.46 -12.42 -6.49
N LEU A 63 13.82 -12.28 -5.22
CA LEU A 63 13.27 -11.25 -4.36
C LEU A 63 13.67 -9.85 -4.86
N GLU A 64 14.94 -9.61 -5.17
CA GLU A 64 15.42 -8.33 -5.70
C GLU A 64 14.73 -7.97 -7.02
N LYS A 65 14.49 -8.96 -7.90
CA LYS A 65 13.79 -8.73 -9.17
C LYS A 65 12.32 -8.37 -8.95
N LEU A 66 11.65 -9.06 -8.02
CA LEU A 66 10.28 -8.75 -7.62
C LEU A 66 10.22 -7.36 -7.01
N GLU A 67 11.09 -7.07 -6.04
CA GLU A 67 11.21 -5.74 -5.42
C GLU A 67 11.45 -4.66 -6.47
N SER A 68 12.39 -4.81 -7.38
CA SER A 68 12.64 -3.83 -8.45
C SER A 68 11.41 -3.62 -9.36
N THR A 69 10.71 -4.69 -9.70
CA THR A 69 9.52 -4.63 -10.57
C THR A 69 8.32 -3.97 -9.88
N TYR A 70 8.13 -4.23 -8.59
CA TYR A 70 7.05 -3.62 -7.81
C TYR A 70 7.42 -2.24 -7.25
N GLN A 71 8.70 -1.98 -6.98
CA GLN A 71 9.23 -0.66 -6.66
C GLN A 71 9.15 0.30 -7.85
N SER A 72 9.47 -0.14 -9.07
CA SER A 72 9.29 0.69 -10.28
C SER A 72 7.81 0.98 -10.60
N LYS A 73 6.88 0.13 -10.13
CA LYS A 73 5.46 0.47 -10.10
C LYS A 73 5.10 1.44 -8.97
N ARG A 74 5.95 1.71 -7.96
CA ARG A 74 5.65 2.66 -6.88
C ARG A 74 5.39 4.08 -7.41
N PRO A 75 6.21 4.69 -8.29
CA PRO A 75 5.90 6.02 -8.82
C PRO A 75 4.58 6.07 -9.58
N ALA A 76 4.31 5.10 -10.47
CA ALA A 76 3.06 5.04 -11.21
C ALA A 76 1.85 4.77 -10.30
N ARG A 77 1.99 3.85 -9.33
CA ARG A 77 0.96 3.53 -8.33
C ARG A 77 0.70 4.74 -7.41
N LYS A 78 1.75 5.42 -6.95
CA LYS A 78 1.69 6.66 -6.18
C LYS A 78 0.95 7.73 -6.96
N ALA A 79 1.34 7.98 -8.20
CA ALA A 79 0.68 8.95 -9.06
C ALA A 79 -0.80 8.60 -9.28
N ASN A 80 -1.12 7.32 -9.52
CA ASN A 80 -2.50 6.88 -9.70
C ASN A 80 -3.34 7.00 -8.42
N LEU A 81 -2.79 6.70 -7.24
CA LEU A 81 -3.48 6.85 -5.96
C LEU A 81 -3.70 8.33 -5.62
N LEU A 82 -2.69 9.17 -5.78
CA LEU A 82 -2.80 10.63 -5.58
C LEU A 82 -3.81 11.24 -6.56
N LYS A 83 -3.75 10.85 -7.84
CA LYS A 83 -4.73 11.25 -8.84
C LYS A 83 -6.13 10.80 -8.43
N GLY A 84 -6.28 9.55 -8.00
CA GLY A 84 -7.55 8.99 -7.53
C GLY A 84 -8.11 9.76 -6.33
N LEU A 85 -7.27 10.17 -5.38
CA LEU A 85 -7.65 10.95 -4.22
C LEU A 85 -8.07 12.38 -4.60
N LEU A 86 -7.28 13.07 -5.43
CA LEU A 86 -7.56 14.44 -5.88
C LEU A 86 -8.82 14.55 -6.75
N GLN A 87 -9.11 13.49 -7.52
CA GLN A 87 -10.28 13.41 -8.39
C GLN A 87 -11.48 12.74 -7.71
N LEU A 88 -11.34 12.33 -6.45
CA LEU A 88 -12.43 11.71 -5.72
C LEU A 88 -13.50 12.78 -5.42
N LYS A 89 -14.66 12.64 -6.05
CA LYS A 89 -15.82 13.48 -5.82
C LYS A 89 -17.01 12.57 -5.51
N MET A 90 -17.77 12.96 -4.50
CA MET A 90 -18.99 12.27 -4.12
C MET A 90 -20.11 12.69 -5.07
N GLU A 91 -20.88 11.73 -5.56
CA GLU A 91 -22.10 12.01 -6.30
C GLU A 91 -23.23 12.33 -5.33
N THR A 92 -24.14 13.24 -5.69
CA THR A 92 -25.22 13.71 -4.81
C THR A 92 -26.13 12.57 -4.31
N ALA A 93 -26.28 11.49 -5.07
CA ALA A 93 -27.09 10.33 -4.72
C ALA A 93 -26.30 9.19 -4.03
N SER A 94 -25.01 9.38 -3.76
CA SER A 94 -24.15 8.35 -3.17
C SER A 94 -24.09 8.42 -1.65
N ASP A 95 -23.78 7.29 -1.01
CA ASP A 95 -23.64 7.17 0.44
C ASP A 95 -22.33 7.84 0.91
N VAL A 96 -22.48 8.86 1.75
CA VAL A 96 -21.38 9.59 2.42
C VAL A 96 -20.43 8.65 3.16
N ARG A 97 -20.95 7.64 3.85
CA ARG A 97 -20.12 6.69 4.63
C ARG A 97 -19.25 5.85 3.70
N TYR A 98 -19.78 5.45 2.55
CA TYR A 98 -19.01 4.75 1.53
C TYR A 98 -17.91 5.65 0.96
N HIS A 99 -18.24 6.92 0.67
CA HIS A 99 -17.28 7.90 0.16
C HIS A 99 -16.14 8.19 1.14
N ILE A 100 -16.46 8.41 2.42
CA ILE A 100 -15.48 8.59 3.50
C ILE A 100 -14.58 7.35 3.57
N ARG A 101 -15.16 6.14 3.65
CA ARG A 101 -14.39 4.89 3.71
C ARG A 101 -13.45 4.74 2.52
N LYS A 102 -13.93 5.05 1.30
CA LYS A 102 -13.12 4.97 0.07
C LYS A 102 -11.97 5.97 0.09
N SER A 103 -12.19 7.17 0.60
CA SER A 103 -11.14 8.18 0.79
C SER A 103 -10.03 7.64 1.71
N PHE A 104 -10.42 7.07 2.86
CA PHE A 104 -9.45 6.50 3.82
C PHE A 104 -8.73 5.25 3.31
N ASP A 105 -9.39 4.42 2.51
CA ASP A 105 -8.74 3.28 1.86
C ASP A 105 -7.64 3.74 0.88
N ILE A 106 -7.85 4.84 0.16
CA ILE A 106 -6.81 5.42 -0.72
C ILE A 106 -5.67 6.01 0.11
N ILE A 107 -5.97 6.73 1.21
CA ILE A 107 -4.96 7.31 2.11
C ILE A 107 -4.13 6.21 2.78
N GLY A 108 -4.75 5.14 3.28
CA GLY A 108 -4.04 3.99 3.84
C GLY A 108 -3.08 3.34 2.83
N LYS A 109 -3.53 3.19 1.58
CA LYS A 109 -2.65 2.69 0.49
C LYS A 109 -1.51 3.65 0.14
N LEU A 110 -1.64 4.95 0.43
CA LEU A 110 -0.56 5.92 0.28
C LEU A 110 0.42 5.83 1.44
N GLN A 111 -0.07 5.61 2.67
CA GLN A 111 0.78 5.35 3.85
C GLN A 111 1.61 4.07 3.68
N ASP A 112 1.04 3.00 3.11
CA ASP A 112 1.78 1.78 2.73
C ASP A 112 2.92 2.02 1.71
N LEU A 113 2.93 3.19 1.06
CA LEU A 113 3.96 3.64 0.11
C LEU A 113 4.88 4.73 0.70
N ASP A 114 4.91 4.85 2.03
CA ASP A 114 5.71 5.85 2.77
C ASP A 114 5.29 7.30 2.46
N ILE A 115 4.00 7.52 2.14
CA ILE A 115 3.44 8.86 1.90
C ILE A 115 2.47 9.18 3.02
N VAL A 116 2.90 10.06 3.91
CA VAL A 116 2.03 10.61 4.96
C VAL A 116 1.36 11.85 4.41
N ILE A 117 0.03 11.84 4.39
CA ILE A 117 -0.78 13.02 4.13
C ILE A 117 -1.10 13.62 5.49
N ASP A 118 -0.85 14.93 5.60
CA ASP A 118 -1.18 15.71 6.78
C ASP A 118 -2.68 15.65 7.11
N GLU A 119 -3.01 15.74 8.39
CA GLU A 119 -4.40 15.63 8.84
C GLU A 119 -5.26 16.80 8.36
N ASP A 120 -4.75 18.03 8.42
CA ASP A 120 -5.46 19.21 7.94
C ASP A 120 -5.71 19.11 6.43
N LEU A 121 -4.68 18.70 5.68
CA LEU A 121 -4.82 18.46 4.25
C LEU A 121 -5.88 17.39 3.96
N THR A 122 -5.93 16.32 4.77
CA THR A 122 -6.93 15.26 4.63
C THR A 122 -8.34 15.80 4.88
N SER A 123 -8.51 16.62 5.93
CA SER A 123 -9.77 17.27 6.27
C SER A 123 -10.26 18.17 5.14
N VAL A 124 -9.38 19.01 4.58
CA VAL A 124 -9.70 19.88 3.44
C VAL A 124 -10.06 19.05 2.21
N MET A 125 -9.28 18.02 1.87
CA MET A 125 -9.58 17.15 0.73
C MET A 125 -10.94 16.48 0.88
N LEU A 126 -11.30 16.03 2.09
CA LEU A 126 -12.58 15.41 2.36
C LEU A 126 -13.73 16.44 2.20
N LEU A 127 -13.62 17.62 2.81
CA LEU A 127 -14.62 18.69 2.69
C LEU A 127 -14.90 19.08 1.24
N TYR A 128 -13.85 19.23 0.44
CA TYR A 128 -13.97 19.61 -0.96
C TYR A 128 -14.34 18.44 -1.88
N SER A 129 -14.26 17.20 -1.41
CA SER A 129 -14.73 16.03 -2.17
C SER A 129 -16.25 15.86 -2.13
N LEU A 130 -16.93 16.51 -1.18
CA LEU A 130 -18.38 16.47 -1.02
C LEU A 130 -19.11 17.25 -2.14
N PRO A 131 -20.38 16.92 -2.43
CA PRO A 131 -21.17 17.61 -3.44
C PRO A 131 -21.64 18.99 -2.94
N THR A 132 -22.19 19.78 -3.87
CA THR A 132 -22.63 21.17 -3.61
C THR A 132 -23.73 21.31 -2.58
N ASN A 133 -24.46 20.24 -2.24
CA ASN A 133 -25.44 20.26 -1.16
C ASN A 133 -24.80 20.41 0.24
N PHE A 134 -23.48 20.23 0.37
CA PHE A 134 -22.71 20.51 1.59
C PHE A 134 -22.05 21.90 1.58
N GLU A 135 -22.43 22.80 0.66
CA GLU A 135 -21.83 24.14 0.56
C GLU A 135 -21.92 24.92 1.88
N THR A 136 -23.13 24.97 2.47
CA THR A 136 -23.38 25.67 3.73
C THR A 136 -22.56 25.08 4.87
N PHE A 137 -22.51 23.75 4.94
CA PHE A 137 -21.68 23.03 5.92
C PHE A 137 -20.20 23.36 5.73
N ARG A 138 -19.69 23.35 4.50
CA ARG A 138 -18.30 23.67 4.21
C ARG A 138 -17.94 25.09 4.65
N VAL A 139 -18.78 26.07 4.33
CA VAL A 139 -18.57 27.47 4.74
C VAL A 139 -18.58 27.60 6.27
N ALA A 140 -19.45 26.87 6.97
CA ALA A 140 -19.49 26.86 8.43
C ALA A 140 -18.18 26.32 9.04
N ILE A 141 -17.63 25.24 8.49
CA ILE A 141 -16.35 24.67 8.93
C ILE A 141 -15.17 25.58 8.58
N GLU A 142 -15.19 26.26 7.43
CA GLU A 142 -14.12 27.20 7.05
C GLU A 142 -14.14 28.50 7.86
N SER A 143 -15.30 28.85 8.41
CA SER A 143 -15.46 30.04 9.26
C SER A 143 -15.03 29.83 10.72
N SER A 144 -14.76 28.59 11.14
CA SER A 144 -14.23 28.34 12.48
C SER A 144 -12.74 28.65 12.57
N ASP A 145 -12.29 29.09 13.74
CA ASP A 145 -10.89 29.46 13.97
C ASP A 145 -9.92 28.28 13.78
N GLU A 146 -10.39 27.04 13.95
CA GLU A 146 -9.61 25.82 13.78
C GLU A 146 -10.38 24.78 12.95
N LEU A 147 -9.66 24.00 12.14
CA LEU A 147 -10.23 22.84 11.48
C LEU A 147 -10.49 21.74 12.51
N PRO A 148 -11.67 21.09 12.47
CA PRO A 148 -11.94 19.98 13.37
C PRO A 148 -11.00 18.81 13.07
N GLU A 149 -10.61 18.10 14.14
CA GLU A 149 -9.93 16.80 14.02
C GLU A 149 -10.72 15.87 13.08
N LEU A 150 -9.99 15.00 12.39
CA LEU A 150 -10.55 14.23 11.28
C LEU A 150 -11.72 13.33 11.69
N ASP A 151 -11.67 12.77 12.90
CA ASP A 151 -12.76 11.96 13.46
C ASP A 151 -14.00 12.80 13.77
N THR A 152 -13.81 14.00 14.32
CA THR A 152 -14.91 14.94 14.55
C THR A 152 -15.53 15.39 13.24
N LEU A 153 -14.71 15.67 12.22
CA LEU A 153 -15.18 16.06 10.89
C LEU A 153 -16.05 14.97 10.26
N ARG A 154 -15.61 13.71 10.33
CA ARG A 154 -16.39 12.56 9.80
C ARG A 154 -17.77 12.47 10.43
N ILE A 155 -17.87 12.64 11.75
CA ILE A 155 -19.14 12.59 12.48
C ILE A 155 -20.06 13.72 12.00
N LYS A 156 -19.55 14.96 11.97
CA LYS A 156 -20.30 16.13 11.50
C LYS A 156 -20.81 16.00 10.07
N ILE A 157 -19.99 15.44 9.16
CA ILE A 157 -20.40 15.20 7.76
C ILE A 157 -21.55 14.18 7.69
N ILE A 158 -21.52 13.13 8.52
CA ILE A 158 -22.58 12.11 8.56
C ILE A 158 -23.87 12.70 9.14
N ASP A 159 -23.78 13.51 10.18
CA ASP A 159 -24.93 14.16 10.81
C ASP A 159 -25.62 15.15 9.84
N GLU A 160 -24.83 15.93 9.10
CA GLU A 160 -25.34 16.84 8.05
C GLU A 160 -26.05 16.07 6.93
N TRP A 161 -25.55 14.90 6.54
CA TRP A 161 -26.19 14.06 5.52
C TRP A 161 -27.53 13.48 5.97
N GLN A 162 -27.76 13.35 7.28
CA GLN A 162 -28.97 12.80 7.86
C GLN A 162 -30.03 13.85 8.21
N SER A 163 -29.67 15.14 8.19
CA SER A 163 -30.59 16.27 8.42
C SER A 163 -31.45 16.59 7.20
#